data_AF-X1J6G5-F1
#
_entry.id   AF-X1J6G5-F1
#
_cell.length_a   1.000
_cell.length_b   1.000
_cell.length_c   1.000
_cell.angle_alpha   90.00
_cell.angle_beta   90.00
_cell.angle_gamma   90.00
#
_symmetry.space_group_name_H-M   'P 1'
#
loop_
_entity.id
_entity.type
_entity.pdbx_description
1 polymer ?
#
loop_
_entity_poly.entity_id
_entity_poly.type
_entity_poly.pdbx_seq_one_letter_code
_entity_poly.pdbx_strand_id
1 'polypeptide(L)'
;MILLSYVLCSSLFAQSGLEIIKQVDKNTVVSSLNYRAKLLISLGGKIREKEFIGYARGKEYSYMEFVSPARDKGTRFLKIGDEMWMYIHAVEKSTKIAGHMLRQSMMGSDFSYDDVAENEKLQDLYEIEFIGIDSVEFNFF
;
A
#
# COMPACT_ATOMS: atom_id res chain seq x y z
N MET A 1 -7.77 -59.63 -20.50
CA MET A 1 -7.91 -58.34 -21.20
C MET A 1 -8.19 -57.24 -20.18
N ILE A 2 -7.25 -57.03 -19.25
CA ILE A 2 -7.28 -55.95 -18.25
C ILE A 2 -5.88 -55.35 -18.30
N LEU A 3 -5.59 -54.71 -19.42
CA LEU A 3 -4.31 -54.06 -19.68
C LEU A 3 -4.57 -52.78 -20.46
N LEU A 4 -5.36 -51.89 -19.85
CA LEU A 4 -5.41 -50.48 -20.25
C LEU A 4 -5.54 -49.61 -18.99
N SER A 5 -4.67 -49.91 -18.03
CA SER A 5 -4.13 -48.90 -17.13
C SER A 5 -3.33 -47.92 -17.98
N TYR A 6 -3.67 -46.63 -17.93
CA TYR A 6 -2.76 -45.48 -17.92
C TYR A 6 -3.66 -44.24 -17.80
N VAL A 7 -4.06 -43.89 -16.58
CA VAL A 7 -3.39 -42.82 -15.84
C VAL A 7 -3.34 -41.54 -16.70
N LEU A 8 -4.51 -40.93 -16.94
CA LEU A 8 -4.58 -39.47 -17.02
C LEU A 8 -4.49 -38.95 -15.58
N CYS A 9 -3.27 -38.99 -15.01
CA CYS A 9 -2.97 -38.14 -13.88
C CYS A 9 -2.70 -36.77 -14.50
N SER A 10 -3.75 -35.95 -14.60
CA SER A 10 -3.60 -34.53 -14.86
C SER A 10 -2.61 -34.01 -13.83
N SER A 11 -1.46 -33.51 -14.28
CA SER A 11 -0.56 -32.72 -13.46
C SER A 11 -1.37 -31.53 -12.93
N LEU A 12 -1.79 -31.63 -11.67
CA LEU A 12 -2.22 -30.48 -10.88
C LEU A 12 -0.97 -29.62 -10.71
N PHE A 13 -0.72 -28.72 -11.67
CA PHE A 13 0.30 -27.71 -11.52
C PHE A 13 -0.11 -26.83 -10.35
N ALA A 14 0.62 -26.96 -9.24
CA ALA A 14 0.49 -26.03 -8.14
C ALA A 14 0.84 -24.62 -8.65
N GLN A 15 0.05 -23.63 -8.26
CA GLN A 15 0.29 -22.24 -8.64
C GLN A 15 1.63 -21.79 -8.07
N SER A 16 2.46 -21.16 -8.91
CA SER A 16 3.73 -20.58 -8.48
C SER A 16 3.50 -19.32 -7.63
N GLY A 17 4.47 -18.97 -6.78
CA GLY A 17 4.43 -17.72 -6.01
C GLY A 17 4.25 -16.49 -6.92
N LEU A 18 4.91 -16.46 -8.07
CA LEU A 18 4.78 -15.38 -9.05
C LEU A 18 3.35 -15.28 -9.61
N GLU A 19 2.69 -16.40 -9.89
CA GLU A 19 1.30 -16.37 -10.35
C GLU A 19 0.36 -15.88 -9.27
N ILE A 20 0.63 -16.19 -7.99
CA ILE A 20 -0.15 -15.67 -6.86
C ILE A 20 0.01 -14.15 -6.79
N ILE A 21 1.26 -13.66 -6.79
CA ILE A 21 1.55 -12.22 -6.72
C ILE A 21 1.00 -11.47 -7.92
N LYS A 22 1.03 -12.04 -9.13
CA LYS A 22 0.38 -11.45 -10.31
C LYS A 22 -1.12 -11.21 -10.11
N GLN A 23 -1.81 -12.11 -9.41
CA GLN A 23 -3.22 -11.93 -9.11
C GLN A 23 -3.45 -10.93 -7.97
N VAL A 24 -2.55 -10.86 -6.99
CA VAL A 24 -2.55 -9.80 -5.97
C VAL A 24 -2.39 -8.44 -6.66
N ASP A 25 -1.36 -8.26 -7.48
CA ASP A 25 -1.07 -7.02 -8.21
C ASP A 25 -2.25 -6.59 -9.09
N LYS A 26 -2.92 -7.55 -9.76
CA LYS A 26 -4.11 -7.27 -10.55
C LYS A 26 -5.28 -6.71 -9.72
N ASN A 27 -5.36 -7.09 -8.45
CA ASN A 27 -6.44 -6.69 -7.54
C ASN A 27 -6.10 -5.45 -6.70
N THR A 28 -4.81 -5.15 -6.49
CA THR A 28 -4.35 -4.03 -5.65
C THR A 28 -3.94 -2.79 -6.45
N VAL A 29 -3.37 -2.96 -7.65
CA VAL A 29 -2.90 -1.84 -8.45
C VAL A 29 -4.07 -1.16 -9.17
N VAL A 30 -4.25 0.13 -8.88
CA VAL A 30 -5.37 0.92 -9.39
C VAL A 30 -4.92 1.90 -10.48
N SER A 31 -5.74 2.03 -11.54
CA SER A 31 -5.48 3.01 -12.60
C SER A 31 -5.86 4.43 -12.18
N SER A 32 -6.94 4.59 -11.44
CA SER A 32 -7.37 5.84 -10.80
C SER A 32 -8.11 5.53 -9.52
N LEU A 33 -7.90 6.32 -8.49
CA LEU A 33 -8.53 6.15 -7.19
C LEU A 33 -8.89 7.52 -6.61
N ASN A 34 -10.03 7.60 -5.94
CA ASN A 34 -10.37 8.67 -5.02
C ASN A 34 -10.90 8.06 -3.72
N TYR A 35 -10.48 8.58 -2.58
CA TYR A 35 -10.88 8.03 -1.29
C TYR A 35 -11.00 9.10 -0.22
N ARG A 36 -11.74 8.76 0.84
CA ARG A 36 -11.75 9.44 2.12
C ARG A 36 -11.48 8.39 3.20
N ALA A 37 -10.50 8.64 4.04
CA ALA A 37 -10.04 7.68 5.04
C ALA A 37 -9.89 8.33 6.42
N LYS A 38 -9.99 7.48 7.45
CA LYS A 38 -9.67 7.80 8.83
C LYS A 38 -8.42 7.03 9.24
N LEU A 39 -7.45 7.72 9.84
CA LEU A 39 -6.25 7.14 10.42
C LEU A 39 -6.32 7.25 11.93
N LEU A 40 -6.38 6.10 12.60
CA LEU A 40 -6.34 5.97 14.05
C LEU A 40 -4.93 5.56 14.48
N ILE A 41 -4.23 6.46 15.17
CA ILE A 41 -2.85 6.24 15.63
C ILE A 41 -2.87 5.99 17.14
N SER A 42 -2.52 4.77 17.55
CA SER A 42 -2.41 4.40 18.96
C SER A 42 -0.97 4.58 19.45
N LEU A 43 -0.73 5.54 20.35
CA LEU A 43 0.60 5.80 20.90
C LEU A 43 0.51 6.04 22.41
N GLY A 44 1.19 5.19 23.19
CA GLY A 44 1.24 5.33 24.66
C GLY A 44 -0.14 5.30 25.32
N GLY A 45 -1.05 4.45 24.84
CA GLY A 45 -2.41 4.32 25.36
C GLY A 45 -3.37 5.45 24.95
N LYS A 46 -2.95 6.38 24.10
CA LYS A 46 -3.81 7.43 23.53
C LYS A 46 -4.07 7.17 22.06
N ILE A 47 -5.30 7.38 21.61
CA ILE A 47 -5.69 7.30 20.20
C ILE A 47 -5.75 8.72 19.64
N ARG A 48 -5.05 8.95 18.54
CA ARG A 48 -5.16 10.17 17.72
C ARG A 48 -5.89 9.83 16.44
N GLU A 49 -6.93 10.58 16.11
CA GLU A 49 -7.68 10.43 14.88
C GLU A 49 -7.32 11.55 13.89
N LYS A 50 -7.11 11.17 12.64
CA LYS A 50 -6.92 12.07 11.50
C LYS A 50 -7.85 11.64 10.37
N GLU A 51 -8.37 12.60 9.61
CA GLU A 51 -9.13 12.31 8.40
C GLU A 51 -8.47 12.98 7.19
N PHE A 52 -8.47 12.29 6.07
CA PHE A 52 -7.88 12.78 4.82
C PHE A 52 -8.66 12.29 3.61
N ILE A 53 -8.52 13.05 2.54
CA ILE A 53 -8.94 12.66 1.21
C ILE A 53 -7.72 12.39 0.35
N GLY A 54 -7.85 11.54 -0.65
CA GLY A 54 -6.78 11.32 -1.61
C GLY A 54 -7.28 10.98 -2.99
N TYR A 55 -6.39 11.21 -3.95
CA TYR A 55 -6.56 10.91 -5.36
C TYR A 55 -5.28 10.28 -5.87
N ALA A 56 -5.36 9.24 -6.67
CA ALA A 56 -4.22 8.66 -7.34
C ALA A 56 -4.54 8.37 -8.81
N ARG A 57 -3.53 8.41 -9.66
CA ARG A 57 -3.62 8.04 -11.07
C ARG A 57 -2.37 7.27 -11.47
N GLY A 58 -2.53 5.97 -11.67
CA GLY A 58 -1.45 5.03 -11.88
C GLY A 58 -0.42 5.08 -10.75
N LYS A 59 0.82 4.73 -11.06
CA LYS A 59 1.95 4.80 -10.10
C LYS A 59 2.61 6.17 -10.00
N GLU A 60 2.38 7.03 -10.99
CA GLU A 60 3.10 8.30 -11.15
C GLU A 60 2.51 9.44 -10.31
N TYR A 61 1.19 9.47 -10.11
CA TYR A 61 0.52 10.61 -9.50
C TYR A 61 -0.27 10.19 -8.27
N SER A 62 0.01 10.84 -7.14
CA SER A 62 -0.79 10.72 -5.92
C SER A 62 -0.92 12.10 -5.26
N TYR A 63 -2.11 12.38 -4.74
CA TYR A 63 -2.41 13.55 -3.93
C TYR A 63 -3.15 13.10 -2.67
N MET A 64 -2.80 13.69 -1.54
CA MET A 64 -3.51 13.49 -0.29
C MET A 64 -3.61 14.80 0.47
N GLU A 65 -4.76 15.04 1.10
CA GLU A 65 -4.99 16.24 1.91
C GLU A 65 -5.69 15.87 3.22
N PHE A 66 -5.06 16.25 4.33
CA PHE A 66 -5.67 16.15 5.64
C PHE A 66 -6.81 17.17 5.77
N VAL A 67 -7.99 16.69 6.13
CA VAL A 67 -9.19 17.51 6.36
C VAL A 67 -9.52 17.67 7.85
N SER A 68 -8.97 16.80 8.69
CA SER A 68 -9.12 16.80 10.15
C SER A 68 -7.89 16.15 10.82
N PRO A 69 -7.50 16.56 12.05
CA PRO A 69 -8.06 17.64 12.87
C PRO A 69 -7.62 19.02 12.40
N ALA A 70 -8.17 20.08 13.01
CA ALA A 70 -7.87 21.48 12.66
C ALA A 70 -6.36 21.80 12.61
N ARG A 71 -5.56 21.16 13.47
CA ARG A 71 -4.09 21.31 13.49
C ARG A 71 -3.41 20.85 12.21
N ASP A 72 -3.89 19.76 11.60
CA ASP A 72 -3.28 19.14 10.42
C ASP A 72 -4.00 19.52 9.13
N LYS A 73 -5.20 20.12 9.24
CA LYS A 73 -6.06 20.48 8.12
C LYS A 73 -5.32 21.34 7.09
N GLY A 74 -5.41 20.93 5.83
CA GLY A 74 -4.74 21.59 4.70
C GLY A 74 -3.28 21.17 4.52
N THR A 75 -2.75 20.26 5.34
CA THR A 75 -1.48 19.57 5.03
C THR A 75 -1.70 18.66 3.84
N ARG A 76 -0.85 18.82 2.81
CA ARG A 76 -1.00 18.13 1.53
C ARG A 76 0.26 17.36 1.18
N PHE A 77 0.07 16.23 0.52
CA PHE A 77 1.12 15.43 -0.07
C PHE A 77 0.87 15.30 -1.56
N LEU A 78 1.93 15.40 -2.34
CA LEU A 78 1.89 15.29 -3.80
C LEU A 78 3.06 14.43 -4.27
N LYS A 79 2.75 13.34 -4.97
CA LYS A 79 3.71 12.52 -5.73
C LYS A 79 3.56 12.82 -7.22
N ILE A 80 4.68 13.10 -7.89
CA ILE A 80 4.79 13.21 -9.35
C ILE A 80 6.04 12.43 -9.76
N GLY A 81 5.86 11.25 -10.38
CA GLY A 81 6.94 10.31 -10.66
C GLY A 81 7.68 9.94 -9.37
N ASP A 82 8.99 10.18 -9.36
CA ASP A 82 9.86 9.90 -8.21
C ASP A 82 9.94 11.07 -7.20
N GLU A 83 9.23 12.17 -7.46
CA GLU A 83 9.23 13.32 -6.57
C GLU A 83 8.03 13.30 -5.63
N MET A 84 8.32 13.38 -4.33
CA MET A 84 7.31 13.56 -3.30
C MET A 84 7.47 14.91 -2.60
N TRP A 85 6.36 15.59 -2.41
CA TRP A 85 6.31 16.93 -1.81
C TRP A 85 5.27 16.95 -0.70
N MET A 86 5.59 17.66 0.37
CA MET A 86 4.67 17.98 1.46
C MET A 86 4.49 19.49 1.56
N TYR A 87 3.24 19.93 1.64
CA TYR A 87 2.87 21.31 1.95
C TYR A 87 2.20 21.39 3.31
N ILE A 88 2.67 22.29 4.17
CA ILE A 88 2.07 22.53 5.49
C ILE A 88 1.39 23.89 5.47
N HIS A 89 0.05 23.89 5.51
CA HIS A 89 -0.76 25.11 5.43
C HIS A 89 -0.44 26.14 6.52
N ALA A 90 -0.25 25.69 7.77
CA ALA A 90 -0.03 26.58 8.91
C ALA A 90 1.23 27.47 8.81
N VAL A 91 2.20 27.08 7.99
CA VAL A 91 3.46 27.82 7.79
C VAL A 91 3.73 28.13 6.31
N GLU A 92 2.75 27.86 5.44
CA GLU A 92 2.80 28.08 3.99
C GLU A 92 4.08 27.54 3.32
N LYS A 93 4.57 26.38 3.81
CA LYS A 93 5.85 25.83 3.38
C LYS A 93 5.67 24.53 2.60
N SER A 94 6.30 24.49 1.42
CA SER A 94 6.50 23.26 0.64
C SER A 94 7.90 22.68 0.91
N THR A 95 7.98 21.38 1.17
CA THR A 95 9.22 20.65 1.41
C THR A 95 9.24 19.38 0.57
N LYS A 96 10.34 19.13 -0.15
CA LYS A 96 10.55 17.87 -0.86
C LYS A 96 10.89 16.76 0.14
N ILE A 97 10.22 15.62 0.02
CA ILE A 97 10.53 14.38 0.75
C ILE A 97 11.35 13.51 -0.20
N ALA A 98 12.61 13.22 0.18
CA ALA A 98 13.52 12.46 -0.68
C ALA A 98 14.50 11.61 0.14
N GLY A 99 15.06 10.58 -0.50
CA GLY A 99 16.08 9.71 0.08
C GLY A 99 15.61 9.07 1.38
N HIS A 100 16.42 9.18 2.43
CA HIS A 100 16.09 8.60 3.75
C HIS A 100 14.77 9.13 4.35
N MET A 101 14.29 10.30 3.91
CA MET A 101 13.04 10.86 4.41
C MET A 101 11.82 10.04 3.99
N LEU A 102 11.85 9.38 2.82
CA LEU A 102 10.72 8.56 2.35
C LEU A 102 10.36 7.44 3.33
N ARG A 103 11.36 6.93 4.06
CA ARG A 103 11.22 5.87 5.07
C ARG A 103 10.81 6.38 6.45
N GLN A 104 10.60 7.68 6.61
CA GLN A 104 10.16 8.25 7.88
C GLN A 104 8.65 8.11 8.05
N SER A 105 8.22 8.08 9.31
CA SER A 105 6.83 8.04 9.72
C SER A 105 6.02 9.20 9.15
N MET A 106 4.94 8.88 8.46
CA MET A 106 3.94 9.85 8.02
C MET A 106 3.13 10.31 9.23
N MET A 107 3.27 11.59 9.58
CA MET A 107 2.42 12.28 10.58
C MET A 107 2.40 11.58 11.96
N GLY A 108 3.47 10.85 12.30
CA GLY A 108 3.60 10.11 13.56
C GLY A 108 2.83 8.78 13.60
N SER A 109 2.49 8.21 12.44
CA SER A 109 1.90 6.88 12.30
C SER A 109 2.94 5.81 11.99
N ASP A 110 2.54 4.55 11.99
CA ASP A 110 3.42 3.44 11.61
C ASP A 110 3.66 3.34 10.08
N PHE A 111 2.90 4.10 9.28
CA PHE A 111 3.12 4.17 7.84
C PHE A 111 4.30 5.07 7.51
N SER A 112 5.14 4.64 6.58
CA SER A 112 6.13 5.50 5.95
C SER A 112 5.48 6.42 4.90
N TYR A 113 6.20 7.45 4.45
CA TYR A 113 5.71 8.28 3.34
C TYR A 113 5.61 7.48 2.03
N ASP A 114 6.51 6.52 1.84
CA ASP A 114 6.53 5.66 0.65
C ASP A 114 5.29 4.76 0.63
N ASP A 115 4.98 4.09 1.75
CA ASP A 115 3.87 3.14 1.89
C ASP A 115 2.51 3.75 1.48
N VAL A 116 2.32 5.05 1.75
CA VAL A 116 1.06 5.76 1.51
C VAL A 116 0.95 6.24 0.07
N ALA A 117 2.07 6.44 -0.61
CA ALA A 117 2.13 6.92 -1.98
C ALA A 117 2.34 5.78 -3.00
N GLU A 118 2.58 4.56 -2.53
CA GLU A 118 2.87 3.38 -3.35
C GLU A 118 1.61 2.84 -4.04
N ASN A 119 1.76 2.52 -5.33
CA ASN A 119 0.76 1.87 -6.17
C ASN A 119 1.48 1.08 -7.27
N GLU A 120 2.56 0.41 -6.88
CA GLU A 120 3.43 -0.37 -7.77
C GLU A 120 3.12 -1.85 -7.66
N LYS A 121 3.48 -2.60 -8.70
CA LYS A 121 3.30 -4.05 -8.71
C LYS A 121 4.41 -4.69 -7.90
N LEU A 122 4.06 -5.56 -6.98
CA LEU A 122 5.01 -6.29 -6.15
C LEU A 122 5.97 -7.12 -7.00
N GLN A 123 5.50 -7.72 -8.10
CA GLN A 123 6.35 -8.49 -9.02
C GLN A 123 7.47 -7.64 -9.67
N ASP A 124 7.31 -6.32 -9.72
CA ASP A 124 8.29 -5.41 -10.35
C ASP A 124 9.32 -4.93 -9.29
N LEU A 125 9.01 -5.07 -8.00
CA LEU A 125 9.81 -4.59 -6.88
C LEU A 125 10.62 -5.68 -6.17
N TYR A 126 10.13 -6.93 -6.21
CA TYR A 126 10.69 -8.03 -5.42
C TYR A 126 10.90 -9.30 -6.26
N GLU A 127 11.91 -10.08 -5.88
CA GLU A 127 12.02 -11.48 -6.31
C GLU A 127 11.08 -12.35 -5.47
N ILE A 128 10.23 -13.12 -6.16
CA ILE A 128 9.15 -13.88 -5.51
C ILE A 128 9.53 -15.35 -5.38
N GLU A 129 9.60 -15.81 -4.13
CA GLU A 129 9.81 -17.22 -3.77
C GLU A 129 8.59 -17.78 -3.03
N PHE A 130 8.15 -18.98 -3.41
CA PHE A 130 7.08 -19.68 -2.70
C PHE A 130 7.67 -20.52 -1.57
N ILE A 131 7.41 -20.13 -0.33
CA ILE A 131 8.00 -20.78 0.86
C ILE A 131 7.12 -21.88 1.47
N GLY A 132 5.79 -21.85 1.25
CA GLY A 132 4.87 -22.84 1.81
C GLY A 132 3.44 -22.35 1.95
N ILE A 133 2.62 -23.17 2.60
CA ILE A 133 1.21 -22.87 2.93
C ILE A 133 1.07 -22.94 4.43
N ASP A 134 0.44 -21.94 5.02
CA ASP A 134 0.12 -21.90 6.44
C ASP A 134 -1.37 -21.60 6.65
N SER A 135 -1.90 -22.06 7.78
CA SER A 135 -3.29 -21.86 8.19
C SER A 135 -3.32 -20.89 9.36
N VAL A 136 -3.83 -19.68 9.12
CA VAL A 136 -3.98 -18.66 10.17
C VAL A 136 -5.41 -18.72 10.72
N GLU A 137 -5.57 -19.09 11.98
CA GLU A 137 -6.84 -18.95 12.69
C GLU A 137 -7.05 -17.49 13.10
N PHE A 138 -8.02 -16.82 12.47
CA PHE A 138 -8.39 -15.45 12.82
C PHE A 138 -9.28 -15.46 14.06
N ASN A 139 -8.67 -15.31 15.24
CA ASN A 139 -9.38 -14.97 16.45
C ASN A 139 -9.65 -13.45 16.46
N PHE A 140 -10.88 -13.05 16.16
CA PHE A 140 -11.33 -11.70 16.44
C PHE A 140 -11.40 -11.51 17.96
N PHE A 141 -10.68 -10.52 18.48
CA PHE A 141 -10.85 -10.01 19.85
C PHE A 141 -12.10 -9.14 19.95
#